data_AF-A0A7W9KTA0-F1
#
_entry.id   AF-A0A7W9KTA0-F1
#
_cell.length_a   1.000
_cell.length_b   1.000
_cell.length_c   1.000
_cell.angle_alpha   90.00
_cell.angle_beta   90.00
_cell.angle_gamma   90.00
#
_symmetry.space_group_name_H-M   'P 1'
#
loop_
_entity.id
_entity.type
_entity.pdbx_description
1 polymer ?
#
loop_
_entity_poly.entity_id
_entity_poly.type
_entity_poly.pdbx_seq_one_letter_code
_entity_poly.pdbx_strand_id
1 'polypeptide(L)'
;MDEDLSLPDACPGSARELMAAIADAARMACALTDLLTTLRAPTRRLAGTGAAASVEVARRRSEEALLELEIALGDVRAACGRTIRPNG
;
A
#
# COMPACT_ATOMS: atom_id res chain seq x y z
N MET A 1 -0.48 -24.17 -5.23
CA MET A 1 0.15 -23.13 -6.06
C MET A 1 0.46 -22.02 -5.10
N ASP A 2 1.57 -22.16 -4.39
CA ASP A 2 2.09 -21.16 -3.47
C ASP A 2 2.71 -20.09 -4.37
N GLU A 3 1.95 -19.03 -4.64
CA GLU A 3 2.53 -17.82 -5.19
C GLU A 3 3.49 -17.29 -4.14
N ASP A 4 4.77 -17.44 -4.43
CA ASP A 4 5.87 -16.91 -3.66
C ASP A 4 5.61 -15.41 -3.46
N LEU A 5 5.24 -15.02 -2.24
CA LEU A 5 5.18 -13.63 -1.80
C LEU A 5 6.61 -13.09 -1.65
N SER A 6 7.45 -13.31 -2.66
CA SER A 6 8.75 -12.67 -2.79
C SER A 6 8.47 -11.17 -2.84
N LEU A 7 8.76 -10.49 -1.73
CA LEU A 7 8.77 -9.04 -1.70
C LEU A 7 9.70 -8.58 -2.85
N PRO A 8 9.23 -7.72 -3.75
CA PRO A 8 10.07 -7.26 -4.86
C PRO A 8 11.36 -6.68 -4.30
N ASP A 9 12.50 -7.09 -4.85
CA ASP A 9 13.81 -6.58 -4.45
C ASP A 9 13.83 -5.07 -4.70
N ALA A 10 13.61 -4.29 -3.64
CA ALA A 10 13.18 -2.90 -3.73
C ALA A 10 14.39 -1.95 -3.83
N CYS A 11 15.25 -2.20 -4.81
CA CYS A 11 16.33 -1.28 -5.16
C CYS A 11 16.05 -0.64 -6.52
N PRO A 12 15.10 0.32 -6.61
CA PRO A 12 14.76 0.96 -7.87
C PRO A 12 15.97 1.74 -8.40
N GLY A 13 16.42 1.41 -9.60
CA GLY A 13 17.54 2.07 -10.29
C GLY A 13 17.11 3.29 -11.09
N SER A 14 15.80 3.51 -11.26
CA SER A 14 15.25 4.65 -11.99
C SER A 14 13.98 5.21 -11.34
N ALA A 15 13.65 6.46 -11.65
CA ALA A 15 12.41 7.08 -11.15
C ALA A 15 11.14 6.34 -11.64
N ARG A 16 11.19 5.72 -12.83
CA ARG A 16 10.13 4.87 -13.35
C ARG A 16 9.95 3.60 -12.51
N GLU A 17 11.06 2.96 -12.15
CA GLU A 17 11.04 1.79 -11.26
C GLU A 17 10.56 2.16 -9.85
N LEU A 18 10.97 3.31 -9.31
CA LEU A 18 10.47 3.80 -8.02
C LEU A 18 8.95 4.05 -8.06
N MET A 19 8.44 4.70 -9.12
CA MET A 19 6.99 4.90 -9.30
C MET A 19 6.24 3.58 -9.39
N ALA A 20 6.78 2.59 -10.10
CA ALA A 20 6.19 1.26 -10.18
C ALA A 20 6.17 0.59 -8.79
N ALA A 21 7.28 0.60 -8.06
CA ALA A 21 7.36 0.02 -6.72
C ALA A 21 6.37 0.66 -5.73
N ILE A 22 6.22 1.99 -5.73
CA ILE A 22 5.23 2.69 -4.88
C ILE A 22 3.80 2.33 -5.29
N ALA A 23 3.52 2.29 -6.60
CA ALA A 23 2.20 1.89 -7.10
C ALA A 23 1.86 0.43 -6.74
N ASP A 24 2.85 -0.46 -6.72
CA ASP A 24 2.69 -1.86 -6.34
C ASP A 24 2.39 -1.97 -4.84
N ALA A 25 3.14 -1.24 -4.00
CA ALA A 25 2.89 -1.15 -2.57
C ALA A 25 1.47 -0.62 -2.27
N ALA A 26 0.99 0.40 -3.01
CA ALA A 26 -0.38 0.90 -2.87
C ALA A 26 -1.42 -0.17 -3.21
N ARG A 27 -1.22 -0.96 -4.28
CA ARG A 27 -2.12 -2.09 -4.60
C ARG A 27 -2.13 -3.15 -3.52
N MET A 28 -0.97 -3.46 -2.92
CA MET A 28 -0.87 -4.39 -1.80
C MET A 28 -1.60 -3.87 -0.55
N ALA A 29 -1.47 -2.57 -0.23
CA ALA A 29 -2.16 -1.95 0.90
C ALA A 29 -3.69 -1.94 0.70
N CYS A 30 -4.16 -1.73 -0.54
CA CYS A 30 -5.57 -1.86 -0.90
C CYS A 30 -6.08 -3.29 -0.67
N ALA A 31 -5.39 -4.30 -1.23
CA ALA A 31 -5.74 -5.70 -1.06
C ALA A 31 -5.71 -6.16 0.42
N LEU A 32 -4.75 -5.66 1.21
CA LEU A 32 -4.70 -5.92 2.65
C LEU A 32 -5.90 -5.30 3.38
N THR A 33 -6.30 -4.08 3.01
CA THR A 33 -7.47 -3.41 3.58
C THR A 33 -8.75 -4.21 3.32
N ASP A 34 -8.93 -4.70 2.09
CA ASP A 34 -10.05 -5.56 1.72
C ASP A 34 -10.04 -6.85 2.52
N LEU A 35 -8.89 -7.52 2.62
CA LEU A 35 -8.74 -8.73 3.42
C LEU A 35 -9.11 -8.48 4.90
N LEU A 36 -8.58 -7.43 5.52
CA LEU A 36 -8.89 -7.08 6.92
C LEU A 36 -10.36 -6.75 7.12
N THR A 37 -11.01 -6.14 6.13
CA THR A 37 -12.47 -5.90 6.12
C THR A 37 -13.22 -7.23 6.17
N THR A 38 -12.85 -8.21 5.36
CA THR A 38 -13.48 -9.54 5.36
C THR A 38 -13.24 -10.32 6.65
N LEU A 39 -12.09 -10.12 7.30
CA LEU A 39 -11.68 -10.86 8.50
C LEU A 39 -12.33 -10.34 9.79
N ARG A 40 -12.87 -9.12 9.82
CA ARG A 40 -13.43 -8.53 11.05
C ARG A 40 -14.61 -9.34 11.62
N ALA A 41 -15.58 -9.69 10.78
CA ALA A 41 -16.77 -10.45 11.20
C ALA A 41 -16.42 -11.88 11.71
N PRO A 42 -15.63 -12.70 10.99
CA PRO A 42 -15.22 -14.01 11.50
C PRO A 42 -14.34 -13.89 12.74
N THR A 43 -13.42 -12.91 12.81
CA THR A 43 -12.63 -12.67 14.02
C THR A 43 -13.52 -12.38 15.23
N ARG A 44 -14.56 -11.54 15.07
CA ARG A 44 -15.51 -11.27 16.15
C ARG A 44 -16.23 -12.53 16.61
N ARG A 45 -16.63 -13.39 15.67
CA ARG A 45 -17.36 -14.63 15.96
C ARG A 45 -16.49 -15.69 16.63
N LEU A 46 -15.23 -15.81 16.23
CA LEU A 46 -14.33 -16.90 16.64
C LEU A 46 -13.41 -16.54 17.81
N ALA A 47 -12.98 -15.28 17.90
CA ALA A 47 -11.98 -14.80 18.86
C ALA A 47 -12.49 -13.62 19.72
N GLY A 48 -13.74 -13.20 19.55
CA GLY A 48 -14.38 -12.17 20.38
C GLY A 48 -14.13 -10.73 19.92
N THR A 49 -14.69 -9.79 20.67
CA THR A 49 -14.73 -8.36 20.32
C THR A 49 -13.35 -7.69 20.39
N GLY A 50 -12.50 -8.09 21.34
CA GLY A 50 -11.14 -7.53 21.47
C GLY A 50 -10.27 -7.83 20.25
N ALA A 51 -10.25 -9.07 19.78
CA ALA A 51 -9.52 -9.44 18.56
C ALA A 51 -10.06 -8.72 17.32
N ALA A 52 -11.39 -8.58 17.21
CA ALA A 52 -12.02 -7.85 16.10
C ALA A 52 -11.68 -6.36 16.11
N ALA A 53 -11.55 -5.74 17.29
CA ALA A 53 -11.11 -4.36 17.43
C ALA A 53 -9.66 -4.19 16.96
N SER A 54 -8.76 -5.13 17.28
CA SER A 54 -7.39 -5.12 16.77
C SER A 54 -7.33 -5.23 15.24
N VAL A 55 -8.17 -6.07 14.63
CA VAL A 55 -8.28 -6.17 13.16
C VAL A 55 -8.78 -4.86 12.55
N GLU A 56 -9.77 -4.20 13.17
CA GLU A 56 -10.25 -2.89 12.74
C GLU A 56 -9.15 -1.81 12.82
N VAL A 57 -8.30 -1.83 13.85
CA VAL A 57 -7.16 -0.91 13.95
C VAL A 57 -6.13 -1.18 12.84
N ALA A 58 -5.81 -2.44 12.58
CA ALA A 58 -4.92 -2.81 11.48
C ALA A 58 -5.47 -2.34 10.13
N ARG A 59 -6.78 -2.49 9.91
CA ARG A 59 -7.47 -2.05 8.70
C ARG A 59 -7.32 -0.55 8.48
N ARG A 60 -7.58 0.27 9.51
CA ARG A 60 -7.43 1.73 9.45
C ARG A 60 -5.99 2.16 9.15
N ARG A 61 -5.01 1.50 9.78
CA ARG A 61 -3.59 1.78 9.49
C ARG A 61 -3.20 1.41 8.05
N SER A 62 -3.82 0.37 7.49
CA SER A 62 -3.63 -0.01 6.09
C SER A 62 -4.23 1.04 5.15
N GLU A 63 -5.39 1.62 5.49
CA GLU A 63 -5.99 2.74 4.74
C GLU A 63 -5.13 4.01 4.79
N GLU A 64 -4.61 4.36 5.97
CA GLU A 64 -3.69 5.48 6.16
C GLU A 64 -2.42 5.27 5.32
N ALA A 65 -1.84 4.06 5.35
CA ALA A 65 -0.67 3.73 4.54
C ALA A 65 -0.96 3.81 3.04
N LEU A 66 -2.14 3.37 2.58
CA LEU A 66 -2.55 3.49 1.19
C LEU A 66 -2.58 4.95 0.74
N LEU A 67 -3.22 5.83 1.52
CA LEU A 67 -3.29 7.26 1.23
C LEU A 67 -1.89 7.88 1.10
N GLU A 68 -1.01 7.59 2.06
CA GLU A 68 0.36 8.12 2.04
C GLU A 68 1.17 7.63 0.83
N LEU A 69 0.96 6.37 0.41
CA LEU A 69 1.59 5.83 -0.80
C LEU A 69 1.09 6.51 -2.08
N GLU A 70 -0.21 6.83 -2.16
CA GLU A 70 -0.78 7.58 -3.28
C GLU A 70 -0.23 9.02 -3.35
N ILE A 71 -0.07 9.67 -2.19
CA ILE A 71 0.57 10.99 -2.07
C ILE A 71 2.03 10.91 -2.55
N ALA A 72 2.81 9.96 -2.01
CA ALA A 72 4.20 9.76 -2.40
C ALA A 72 4.36 9.51 -3.90
N LEU A 73 3.46 8.72 -4.51
CA LEU A 73 3.45 8.51 -5.95
C LEU A 73 3.20 9.81 -6.73
N GLY A 74 2.28 10.65 -6.24
CA GLY A 74 2.04 12.00 -6.76
C GLY A 74 3.29 12.88 -6.71
N ASP A 75 3.99 12.88 -5.58
CA ASP A 75 5.21 13.66 -5.37
C ASP A 75 6.35 13.23 -6.30
N VAL A 76 6.56 11.92 -6.47
CA VAL A 76 7.57 11.39 -7.40
C VAL A 76 7.22 11.78 -8.84
N ARG A 77 5.95 11.68 -9.24
CA ARG A 77 5.49 12.13 -10.57
C ARG A 77 5.75 13.62 -10.79
N ALA A 78 5.43 14.45 -9.80
CA ALA A 78 5.63 15.88 -9.86
C ALA A 78 7.12 16.24 -9.93
N ALA A 79 7.98 15.53 -9.19
CA ALA A 79 9.43 15.69 -9.26
C ALA A 79 9.98 15.35 -10.66
N CYS A 80 9.53 14.25 -11.26
CA CYS A 80 9.95 13.83 -12.60
C CYS A 80 9.49 14.81 -13.69
N GLY A 81 8.27 15.34 -13.59
CA GLY A 81 7.71 16.29 -14.56
C GLY A 81 8.43 17.64 -14.55
N ARG A 82 8.92 18.09 -13.38
CA ARG A 82 9.71 19.33 -13.26
C ARG A 82 11.07 19.25 -13.95
N THR A 83 11.66 18.07 -14.03
CA THR A 83 12.97 17.84 -14.66
C THR A 83 12.93 18.02 -16.20
N ILE A 84 11.75 17.91 -16.82
CA ILE A 84 11.59 17.97 -18.29
C ILE A 84 11.27 19.39 -18.80
N ARG A 85 11.14 20.39 -17.92
CA ARG A 85 11.03 21.78 -18.37
C ARG A 85 12.43 22.41 -18.39
N PRO A 86 13.18 22.36 -19.52
CA PRO A 86 14.33 23.24 -19.65
C PRO A 86 13.80 24.68 -19.64
N ASN A 87 14.54 25.58 -19.00
CA ASN A 87 14.22 26.99 -18.92
C ASN A 87 13.83 27.57 -20.29
N GLY A 88 12.81 28.45 -20.28
CA GLY A 88 12.59 29.40 -21.37
C GLY A 88 13.71 30.42 -21.49
#